data_AF-A0A2A3ZFR9-F1
#
_entry.id   AF-A0A2A3ZFR9-F1
#
_cell.length_a   1.000
_cell.length_b   1.000
_cell.length_c   1.000
_cell.angle_alpha   90.00
_cell.angle_beta   90.00
_cell.angle_gamma   90.00
#
_symmetry.space_group_name_H-M   'P 1'
#
loop_
_entity.id
_entity.type
_entity.pdbx_description
1 polymer ?
#
loop_
_entity_poly.entity_id
_entity_poly.type
_entity_poly.pdbx_seq_one_letter_code
_entity_poly.pdbx_strand_id
1 'polypeptide(L)'
;MTTDFSAGPQTTQLWDRVRPIIEQIERLPFLGQLAEGSLDVKAFTNYIIQDGIYLTGYAKAMSFLAAGANDRDEARFWASSAAEAISVEEEMHGELLADSRLAASHDELVSSGAGFKASPTTLGYVSYLVATAASRSYGEGVAGVLPCFWVYAHMGKVLVERAGQMSADHPYRTWVQTYDSPEFDESTRQAVQLLEQELTNAPAEVAARMRATFEQACVYELHFWASAHALQGWDAGVFVPQS
;
A
#
# COMPACT_ATOMS: atom_id res chain seq x y z
N MET A 1 -22.32 4.15 0.24
CA MET A 1 -21.80 5.53 0.20
C MET A 1 -20.30 5.40 0.10
N THR A 2 -19.70 5.86 -1.00
CA THR A 2 -18.25 5.81 -1.17
C THR A 2 -17.63 6.77 -0.16
N THR A 3 -16.82 6.26 0.76
CA THR A 3 -16.14 7.09 1.76
C THR A 3 -15.15 8.02 1.06
N ASP A 4 -15.35 9.32 1.18
CA ASP A 4 -14.40 10.32 0.70
C ASP A 4 -13.39 10.65 1.82
N PHE A 5 -12.11 10.61 1.47
CA PHE A 5 -11.00 10.95 2.37
C PHE A 5 -10.36 12.29 2.01
N SER A 6 -10.78 12.93 0.92
CA SER A 6 -10.26 14.23 0.49
C SER A 6 -10.43 15.28 1.60
N ALA A 7 -9.37 16.02 1.90
CA ALA A 7 -9.37 17.03 2.96
C ALA A 7 -9.73 18.43 2.43
N GLY A 8 -9.59 18.66 1.13
CA GLY A 8 -9.87 19.96 0.51
C GLY A 8 -9.72 19.93 -1.02
N PRO A 9 -9.75 21.10 -1.67
CA PRO A 9 -9.71 21.21 -3.13
C PRO A 9 -8.47 20.57 -3.77
N GLN A 10 -7.30 20.64 -3.12
CA GLN A 10 -6.05 20.15 -3.72
C GLN A 10 -6.04 18.62 -3.79
N THR A 11 -6.42 17.97 -2.70
CA THR A 11 -6.51 16.52 -2.55
C THR A 11 -7.69 15.95 -3.32
N THR A 12 -8.83 16.65 -3.38
CA THR A 12 -9.96 16.28 -4.27
C THR A 12 -9.49 16.21 -5.73
N GLN A 13 -8.87 17.28 -6.24
CA GLN A 13 -8.37 17.31 -7.61
C GLN A 13 -7.29 16.25 -7.86
N LEU A 14 -6.44 15.99 -6.87
CA LEU A 14 -5.41 14.97 -6.96
C LEU A 14 -6.00 13.55 -7.06
N TRP A 15 -7.03 13.25 -6.26
CA TRP A 15 -7.73 11.98 -6.27
C TRP A 15 -8.51 11.74 -7.56
N ASP A 16 -9.14 12.79 -8.11
CA ASP A 16 -9.80 12.76 -9.42
C ASP A 16 -8.80 12.44 -10.53
N ARG A 17 -7.62 13.06 -10.49
CA ARG A 17 -6.56 12.86 -11.49
C ARG A 17 -6.06 11.42 -11.52
N VAL A 18 -5.92 10.76 -10.38
CA VAL A 18 -5.47 9.36 -10.32
C VAL A 18 -6.62 8.35 -10.44
N ARG A 19 -7.88 8.80 -10.58
CA ARG A 19 -9.05 7.91 -10.71
C ARG A 19 -8.87 6.80 -11.74
N PRO A 20 -8.32 7.06 -12.94
CA PRO A 20 -8.08 5.98 -13.92
C PRO A 20 -7.10 4.90 -13.45
N ILE A 21 -6.15 5.24 -12.56
CA ILE A 21 -5.24 4.27 -11.94
C ILE A 21 -6.00 3.47 -10.88
N ILE A 22 -6.75 4.16 -10.01
CA ILE A 22 -7.55 3.48 -8.96
C ILE A 22 -8.55 2.51 -9.57
N GLU A 23 -9.24 2.88 -10.65
CA GLU A 23 -10.14 1.98 -11.36
C GLU A 23 -9.42 0.77 -11.98
N GLN A 24 -8.14 0.88 -12.34
CA GLN A 24 -7.35 -0.27 -12.78
C GLN A 24 -7.06 -1.21 -11.61
N ILE A 25 -6.71 -0.67 -10.44
CA ILE A 25 -6.52 -1.45 -9.21
C ILE A 25 -7.81 -2.19 -8.88
N GLU A 26 -8.95 -1.49 -8.87
CA GLU A 26 -10.28 -2.06 -8.62
C GLU A 26 -10.63 -3.21 -9.58
N ARG A 27 -10.12 -3.21 -10.81
CA ARG A 27 -10.40 -4.24 -11.82
C ARG A 27 -9.38 -5.39 -11.80
N LEU A 28 -8.36 -5.34 -10.95
CA LEU A 28 -7.39 -6.42 -10.86
C LEU A 28 -8.06 -7.73 -10.43
N PRO A 29 -7.76 -8.86 -11.09
CA PRO A 29 -8.29 -10.16 -10.69
C PRO A 29 -8.00 -10.50 -9.24
N PHE A 30 -6.86 -10.04 -8.70
CA PHE A 30 -6.47 -10.25 -7.30
C PHE A 30 -7.57 -9.79 -6.33
N LEU A 31 -8.10 -8.57 -6.50
CA LEU A 31 -9.14 -8.02 -5.61
C LEU A 31 -10.48 -8.71 -5.80
N GLY A 32 -10.84 -9.06 -7.04
CA GLY A 32 -12.07 -9.82 -7.31
C GLY A 32 -12.05 -11.18 -6.62
N GLN A 33 -10.96 -11.93 -6.82
CA GLN A 33 -10.79 -13.25 -6.21
C GLN A 33 -10.64 -13.18 -4.69
N LEU A 34 -10.03 -12.11 -4.15
CA LEU A 34 -9.94 -11.89 -2.71
C LEU A 34 -11.32 -11.66 -2.09
N ALA A 35 -12.17 -10.86 -2.73
CA ALA A 35 -13.55 -10.62 -2.28
C ALA A 35 -14.43 -11.88 -2.36
N GLU A 36 -14.20 -12.74 -3.36
CA GLU A 36 -14.92 -14.01 -3.55
C GLU A 36 -14.39 -15.15 -2.66
N GLY A 37 -13.22 -14.96 -2.02
CA GLY A 37 -12.53 -16.01 -1.28
C GLY A 37 -11.90 -17.08 -2.17
N SER A 38 -11.82 -16.84 -3.49
CA SER A 38 -11.30 -17.75 -4.51
C SER A 38 -9.83 -17.52 -4.86
N LEU A 39 -9.22 -16.45 -4.31
CA LEU A 39 -7.81 -16.11 -4.55
C LEU A 39 -6.92 -17.29 -4.19
N ASP A 40 -5.97 -17.59 -5.09
CA ASP A 40 -5.01 -18.66 -4.88
C ASP A 40 -4.17 -18.38 -3.62
N VAL A 41 -4.05 -19.40 -2.77
CA VAL A 41 -3.36 -19.29 -1.47
C VAL A 41 -1.91 -18.88 -1.68
N LYS A 42 -1.24 -19.38 -2.73
CA LYS A 42 0.16 -19.05 -3.02
C LYS A 42 0.31 -17.61 -3.49
N ALA A 43 -0.61 -17.10 -4.31
CA ALA A 43 -0.65 -15.68 -4.67
C ALA A 43 -0.84 -14.77 -3.45
N PHE A 44 -1.75 -15.13 -2.53
CA PHE A 44 -1.96 -14.36 -1.31
C PHE A 44 -0.75 -14.44 -0.36
N THR A 45 -0.16 -15.63 -0.15
CA THR A 45 1.06 -15.76 0.65
C THR A 45 2.21 -14.93 0.07
N ASN A 46 2.38 -14.94 -1.25
CA ASN A 46 3.40 -14.11 -1.91
C ASN A 46 3.14 -12.62 -1.71
N TYR A 47 1.87 -12.17 -1.81
CA TYR A 47 1.50 -10.80 -1.48
C TYR A 47 1.96 -10.41 -0.07
N ILE A 48 1.66 -11.24 0.94
CA ILE A 48 2.03 -10.98 2.34
C ILE A 48 3.55 -10.90 2.52
N ILE A 49 4.30 -11.83 1.92
CA ILE A 49 5.77 -11.81 1.99
C ILE A 49 6.33 -10.51 1.39
N GLN A 50 5.81 -10.10 0.24
CA GLN A 50 6.24 -8.85 -0.40
C GLN A 50 5.80 -7.62 0.41
N ASP A 51 4.66 -7.69 1.07
CA ASP A 51 4.12 -6.63 1.95
C ASP A 51 5.01 -6.44 3.18
N GLY A 52 5.48 -7.51 3.82
CA GLY A 52 6.43 -7.40 4.94
C GLY A 52 7.75 -6.72 4.55
N ILE A 53 8.28 -7.05 3.36
CA ILE A 53 9.47 -6.38 2.80
C ILE A 53 9.16 -4.90 2.50
N TYR A 54 7.97 -4.62 1.96
CA TYR A 54 7.51 -3.27 1.68
C TYR A 54 7.41 -2.43 2.95
N LEU A 55 6.73 -2.94 3.99
CA LEU A 55 6.48 -2.25 5.26
C LEU A 55 7.77 -1.87 5.99
N THR A 56 8.82 -2.71 5.91
CA THR A 56 10.15 -2.34 6.44
C THR A 56 10.71 -1.07 5.78
N GLY A 57 10.60 -0.99 4.45
CA GLY A 57 11.02 0.18 3.69
C GLY A 57 10.11 1.39 3.90
N TYR A 58 8.81 1.15 4.01
CA TYR A 58 7.78 2.14 4.24
C TYR A 58 7.92 2.83 5.60
N ALA A 59 8.14 2.04 6.67
CA ALA A 59 8.43 2.54 8.01
C ALA A 59 9.69 3.42 8.02
N LYS A 60 10.71 3.04 7.25
CA LYS A 60 11.91 3.87 7.07
C LYS A 60 11.62 5.19 6.36
N ALA A 61 10.79 5.18 5.30
CA ALA A 61 10.38 6.40 4.62
C ALA A 61 9.61 7.34 5.58
N MET A 62 8.65 6.82 6.34
CA MET A 62 7.92 7.59 7.36
C MET A 62 8.84 8.10 8.48
N SER A 63 9.88 7.36 8.86
CA SER A 63 10.89 7.85 9.80
C SER A 63 11.66 9.06 9.28
N PHE A 64 11.94 9.12 7.97
CA PHE A 64 12.50 10.33 7.34
C PHE A 64 11.49 11.49 7.35
N LEU A 65 10.21 11.23 7.12
CA LEU A 65 9.16 12.25 7.23
C LEU A 65 9.07 12.80 8.65
N ALA A 66 9.12 11.94 9.67
CA ALA A 66 9.12 12.36 11.07
C ALA A 66 10.31 13.28 11.39
N ALA A 67 11.49 13.00 10.83
CA ALA A 67 12.68 13.84 11.00
C ALA A 67 12.60 15.17 10.23
N GLY A 68 11.87 15.20 9.10
CA GLY A 68 11.71 16.38 8.24
C GLY A 68 10.43 17.18 8.46
N ALA A 69 9.58 16.77 9.41
CA ALA A 69 8.27 17.36 9.66
C ALA A 69 8.35 18.82 10.11
N ASN A 70 7.32 19.61 9.78
CA ASN A 70 7.29 21.05 10.05
C ASN A 70 7.05 21.36 11.54
N ASP A 71 6.31 20.49 12.23
CA ASP A 71 5.99 20.64 13.64
C ASP A 71 5.99 19.30 14.42
N ARG A 72 5.76 19.42 15.73
CA ARG A 72 5.86 18.30 16.68
C ARG A 72 4.71 17.29 16.56
N ASP A 73 3.54 17.70 16.09
CA ASP A 73 2.39 16.81 15.95
C ASP A 73 2.50 16.03 14.62
N GLU A 74 2.96 16.66 13.54
CA GLU A 74 3.34 15.98 12.31
C GLU A 74 4.46 14.95 12.55
N ALA A 75 5.52 15.34 13.27
CA ALA A 75 6.62 14.45 13.61
C ALA A 75 6.14 13.23 14.42
N ARG A 76 5.21 13.46 15.37
CA ARG A 76 4.61 12.40 16.19
C ARG A 76 3.78 11.45 15.33
N PHE A 77 2.96 11.99 14.43
CA PHE A 77 2.15 11.19 13.53
C PHE A 77 3.01 10.22 12.72
N TRP A 78 4.00 10.73 11.98
CA TRP A 78 4.85 9.88 11.14
C TRP A 78 5.69 8.87 11.94
N ALA A 79 6.19 9.25 13.11
CA ALA A 79 6.94 8.34 13.97
C ALA A 79 6.05 7.20 14.51
N SER A 80 4.83 7.51 14.92
CA SER A 80 3.86 6.52 15.37
C SER A 80 3.42 5.61 14.22
N SER A 81 3.12 6.16 13.04
CA SER A 81 2.76 5.37 11.84
C SER A 81 3.90 4.46 11.39
N ALA A 82 5.16 4.90 11.53
CA ALA A 82 6.33 4.04 11.27
C ALA A 82 6.42 2.86 12.23
N ALA A 83 6.16 3.08 13.52
CA ALA A 83 6.13 2.00 14.51
C ALA A 83 4.96 1.04 14.26
N GLU A 84 3.78 1.57 13.96
CA GLU A 84 2.57 0.79 13.68
C GLU A 84 2.73 -0.07 12.43
N ALA A 85 3.33 0.44 11.36
CA ALA A 85 3.61 -0.34 10.15
C ALA A 85 4.48 -1.59 10.41
N ILE A 86 5.38 -1.52 11.40
CA ILE A 86 6.19 -2.67 11.82
C ILE A 86 5.35 -3.61 12.69
N SER A 87 4.58 -3.09 13.65
CA SER A 87 3.75 -3.92 14.51
C SER A 87 2.65 -4.68 13.74
N VAL A 88 2.03 -4.06 12.73
CA VAL A 88 1.04 -4.69 11.86
C VAL A 88 1.66 -5.83 11.06
N GLU A 89 2.91 -5.68 10.59
CA GLU A 89 3.63 -6.76 9.91
C GLU A 89 3.85 -7.97 10.81
N GLU A 90 4.28 -7.73 12.06
CA GLU A 90 4.51 -8.80 13.04
C GLU A 90 3.21 -9.53 13.39
N GLU A 91 2.11 -8.79 13.57
CA GLU A 91 0.79 -9.35 13.87
C GLU A 91 0.23 -10.13 12.68
N MET A 92 0.25 -9.57 11.48
CA MET A 92 -0.23 -10.24 10.27
C MET A 92 0.56 -11.53 9.99
N HIS A 93 1.89 -11.53 10.11
CA HIS A 93 2.67 -12.76 9.96
C HIS A 93 2.30 -13.83 11.00
N GLY A 94 2.08 -13.42 12.26
CA GLY A 94 1.65 -14.34 13.32
C GLY A 94 0.28 -14.97 13.04
N GLU A 95 -0.71 -14.15 12.65
CA GLU A 95 -2.07 -14.62 12.37
C GLU A 95 -2.15 -15.48 11.10
N LEU A 96 -1.42 -15.11 10.05
CA LEU A 96 -1.46 -15.82 8.78
C LEU A 96 -0.83 -17.20 8.87
N LEU A 97 0.23 -17.36 9.66
CA LEU A 97 0.84 -18.66 9.91
C LEU A 97 0.01 -19.55 10.85
N ALA A 98 -1.08 -19.03 11.44
CA ALA A 98 -2.04 -19.86 12.15
C ALA A 98 -2.95 -20.68 11.21
N ASP A 99 -3.16 -20.24 9.95
CA ASP A 99 -3.82 -21.06 8.92
C ASP A 99 -2.81 -22.03 8.30
N SER A 100 -3.07 -23.33 8.47
CA SER A 100 -2.20 -24.40 7.96
C SER A 100 -1.93 -24.35 6.45
N ARG A 101 -2.84 -23.81 5.64
CA ARG A 101 -2.67 -23.68 4.18
C ARG A 101 -1.68 -22.56 3.85
N LEU A 102 -1.80 -21.43 4.55
CA LEU A 102 -0.91 -20.30 4.41
C LEU A 102 0.49 -20.62 4.94
N ALA A 103 0.58 -21.33 6.08
CA ALA A 103 1.85 -21.82 6.61
C ALA A 103 2.57 -22.76 5.62
N ALA A 104 1.86 -23.74 5.04
CA ALA A 104 2.45 -24.65 4.06
C ALA A 104 2.91 -23.92 2.78
N SER A 105 2.11 -22.99 2.28
CA SER A 105 2.44 -22.14 1.13
C SER A 105 3.66 -21.25 1.42
N HIS A 106 3.74 -20.69 2.63
CA HIS A 106 4.86 -19.87 3.07
C HIS A 106 6.16 -20.69 3.09
N ASP A 107 6.12 -21.88 3.69
CA ASP A 107 7.28 -22.78 3.76
C ASP A 107 7.77 -23.20 2.36
N GLU A 108 6.84 -23.44 1.43
CA GLU A 108 7.17 -23.72 0.02
C GLU A 108 7.90 -22.53 -0.63
N LEU A 109 7.34 -21.32 -0.51
CA LEU A 109 7.90 -20.10 -1.09
C LEU A 109 9.27 -19.77 -0.49
N VAL A 110 9.43 -19.92 0.83
CA VAL A 110 10.71 -19.75 1.52
C VAL A 110 11.73 -20.77 1.04
N SER A 111 11.37 -22.06 0.97
CA SER A 111 12.27 -23.14 0.54
C SER A 111 12.73 -23.00 -0.91
N SER A 112 11.91 -22.38 -1.77
CA SER A 112 12.27 -22.08 -3.16
C SER A 112 13.23 -20.90 -3.32
N GLY A 113 13.57 -20.19 -2.23
CA GLY A 113 14.41 -18.99 -2.23
C GLY A 113 13.68 -17.71 -2.65
N ALA A 114 12.38 -17.79 -2.95
CA ALA A 114 11.54 -16.64 -3.27
C ALA A 114 11.09 -15.87 -2.02
N GLY A 115 10.94 -16.55 -0.88
CA GLY A 115 10.31 -15.99 0.34
C GLY A 115 11.04 -14.85 1.06
N PHE A 116 12.28 -14.54 0.69
CA PHE A 116 13.03 -13.43 1.33
C PHE A 116 13.54 -12.39 0.34
N LYS A 117 13.18 -12.50 -0.94
CA LYS A 117 13.67 -11.59 -1.98
C LYS A 117 12.54 -10.66 -2.42
N ALA A 118 12.79 -9.36 -2.33
CA ALA A 118 11.91 -8.37 -2.92
C ALA A 118 11.75 -8.64 -4.42
N SER A 119 10.53 -8.64 -4.93
CA SER A 119 10.27 -8.61 -6.37
C SER A 119 10.88 -7.33 -6.98
N PRO A 120 11.11 -7.27 -8.31
CA PRO A 120 11.52 -6.03 -8.97
C PRO A 120 10.59 -4.85 -8.66
N THR A 121 9.28 -5.10 -8.60
CA THR A 121 8.28 -4.06 -8.27
C THR A 121 8.40 -3.61 -6.81
N THR A 122 8.45 -4.55 -5.87
CA THR A 122 8.58 -4.24 -4.43
C THR A 122 9.85 -3.46 -4.15
N LEU A 123 10.99 -3.92 -4.69
CA LEU A 123 12.27 -3.23 -4.52
C LEU A 123 12.23 -1.84 -5.14
N GLY A 124 11.67 -1.71 -6.35
CA GLY A 124 11.53 -0.43 -7.04
C GLY A 124 10.67 0.55 -6.24
N TYR A 125 9.53 0.09 -5.71
CA TYR A 125 8.62 0.93 -4.95
C TYR A 125 9.25 1.40 -3.63
N VAL A 126 9.79 0.47 -2.84
CA VAL A 126 10.48 0.81 -1.58
C VAL A 126 11.64 1.77 -1.81
N SER A 127 12.47 1.50 -2.83
CA SER A 127 13.61 2.37 -3.15
C SER A 127 13.15 3.77 -3.53
N TYR A 128 12.06 3.87 -4.30
CA TYR A 128 11.46 5.14 -4.68
C TYR A 128 10.95 5.92 -3.46
N LEU A 129 10.23 5.27 -2.55
CA LEU A 129 9.70 5.92 -1.34
C LEU A 129 10.82 6.41 -0.43
N VAL A 130 11.78 5.54 -0.12
CA VAL A 130 12.91 5.89 0.76
C VAL A 130 13.76 7.00 0.15
N ALA A 131 14.08 6.92 -1.15
CA ALA A 131 14.85 7.98 -1.81
C ALA A 131 14.09 9.31 -1.84
N THR A 132 12.78 9.28 -2.10
CA THR A 132 11.94 10.48 -2.12
C THR A 132 11.91 11.14 -0.75
N ALA A 133 11.59 10.39 0.31
CA ALA A 133 11.51 10.91 1.67
C ALA A 133 12.87 11.39 2.21
N ALA A 134 13.98 10.76 1.82
CA ALA A 134 15.31 11.10 2.31
C ALA A 134 15.98 12.27 1.57
N SER A 135 15.58 12.58 0.33
CA SER A 135 16.33 13.50 -0.54
C SER A 135 15.52 14.62 -1.18
N ARG A 136 14.18 14.57 -1.13
CA ARG A 136 13.30 15.61 -1.70
C ARG A 136 12.67 16.46 -0.60
N SER A 137 11.79 17.38 -0.98
CA SER A 137 11.05 18.18 0.00
C SER A 137 10.15 17.30 0.86
N TYR A 138 9.84 17.78 2.07
CA TYR A 138 8.95 17.08 3.00
C TYR A 138 7.61 16.71 2.34
N GLY A 139 6.91 17.65 1.72
CA GLY A 139 5.65 17.34 1.06
C GLY A 139 5.78 16.46 -0.19
N GLU A 140 6.93 16.38 -0.88
CA GLU A 140 7.17 15.33 -1.88
C GLU A 140 7.24 13.95 -1.20
N GLY A 141 7.91 13.86 -0.05
CA GLY A 141 7.90 12.66 0.79
C GLY A 141 6.50 12.25 1.26
N VAL A 142 5.71 13.19 1.79
CA VAL A 142 4.31 12.97 2.18
C VAL A 142 3.48 12.48 0.98
N ALA A 143 3.63 13.13 -0.18
CA ALA A 143 2.94 12.72 -1.40
C ALA A 143 3.31 11.32 -1.87
N GLY A 144 4.55 10.88 -1.66
CA GLY A 144 5.00 9.53 -2.00
C GLY A 144 4.42 8.46 -1.07
N VAL A 145 4.34 8.74 0.23
CA VAL A 145 3.85 7.80 1.25
C VAL A 145 2.32 7.68 1.23
N LEU A 146 1.61 8.77 0.94
CA LEU A 146 0.14 8.85 1.08
C LEU A 146 -0.66 7.77 0.32
N PRO A 147 -0.32 7.35 -0.92
CA PRO A 147 -1.09 6.35 -1.64
C PRO A 147 -1.29 5.04 -0.87
N CYS A 148 -0.33 4.60 -0.07
CA CYS A 148 -0.48 3.37 0.71
C CYS A 148 -1.60 3.51 1.76
N PHE A 149 -1.77 4.66 2.42
CA PHE A 149 -2.94 4.91 3.28
C PHE A 149 -4.23 4.98 2.46
N TRP A 150 -4.26 5.88 1.48
CA TRP A 150 -5.51 6.27 0.82
C TRP A 150 -6.05 5.18 -0.12
N VAL A 151 -5.18 4.55 -0.91
CA VAL A 151 -5.58 3.45 -1.80
C VAL A 151 -6.09 2.28 -1.00
N TYR A 152 -5.41 1.88 0.08
CA TYR A 152 -5.86 0.76 0.90
C TYR A 152 -7.17 1.04 1.63
N ALA A 153 -7.36 2.24 2.19
CA ALA A 153 -8.61 2.60 2.87
C ALA A 153 -9.78 2.57 1.87
N HIS A 154 -9.57 3.11 0.66
CA HIS A 154 -10.55 3.03 -0.43
C HIS A 154 -10.80 1.58 -0.87
N MET A 155 -9.75 0.76 -1.03
CA MET A 155 -9.88 -0.66 -1.42
C MET A 155 -10.60 -1.48 -0.35
N GLY A 156 -10.39 -1.21 0.94
CA GLY A 156 -11.14 -1.81 2.03
C GLY A 156 -12.64 -1.61 1.85
N LYS A 157 -13.08 -0.37 1.57
CA LYS A 157 -14.50 -0.07 1.33
C LYS A 157 -15.04 -0.76 0.07
N VAL A 158 -14.27 -0.76 -1.02
CA VAL A 158 -14.63 -1.44 -2.27
C VAL A 158 -14.80 -2.95 -2.06
N LEU A 159 -13.89 -3.57 -1.31
CA LEU A 159 -13.93 -5.01 -1.04
C LEU A 159 -15.10 -5.39 -0.15
N VAL A 160 -15.40 -4.61 0.89
CA VAL A 160 -16.58 -4.84 1.73
C VAL A 160 -17.87 -4.72 0.93
N GLU A 161 -17.98 -3.72 0.05
CA GLU A 161 -19.14 -3.56 -0.83
C GLU A 161 -19.28 -4.75 -1.80
N ARG A 162 -18.17 -5.25 -2.36
CA ARG A 162 -18.18 -6.39 -3.29
C ARG A 162 -18.42 -7.74 -2.62
N ALA A 163 -17.77 -8.00 -1.49
CA ALA A 163 -17.87 -9.26 -0.77
C ALA A 163 -19.22 -9.40 -0.05
N GLY A 164 -19.88 -8.27 0.26
CA GLY A 164 -21.13 -8.26 1.02
C GLY A 164 -20.95 -8.88 2.41
N GLN A 165 -21.90 -9.71 2.83
CA GLN A 165 -21.79 -10.41 4.11
C GLN A 165 -20.80 -11.58 3.99
N MET A 166 -19.55 -11.33 4.36
CA MET A 166 -18.52 -12.38 4.43
C MET A 166 -18.88 -13.40 5.51
N SER A 167 -18.81 -14.69 5.15
CA SER A 167 -18.98 -15.79 6.11
C SER A 167 -17.84 -15.79 7.14
N ALA A 168 -18.08 -16.36 8.33
CA ALA A 168 -17.05 -16.47 9.36
C ALA A 168 -15.83 -17.28 8.90
N ASP A 169 -16.03 -18.22 7.98
CA ASP A 169 -15.01 -19.12 7.43
C ASP A 169 -14.31 -18.56 6.18
N HIS A 170 -14.58 -17.30 5.81
CA HIS A 170 -13.97 -16.70 4.63
C HIS A 170 -12.45 -16.53 4.83
N PRO A 171 -11.60 -17.10 3.95
CA PRO A 171 -10.16 -17.25 4.19
C PRO A 171 -9.42 -15.91 4.34
N TYR A 172 -9.91 -14.86 3.68
CA TYR A 172 -9.28 -13.52 3.68
C TYR A 172 -10.07 -12.48 4.47
N ARG A 173 -10.98 -12.91 5.36
CA ARG A 173 -11.88 -12.01 6.10
C ARG A 173 -11.13 -11.00 6.95
N THR A 174 -10.15 -11.45 7.74
CA THR A 174 -9.38 -10.59 8.64
C THR A 174 -8.73 -9.45 7.86
N TRP A 175 -8.09 -9.77 6.74
CA TRP A 175 -7.46 -8.79 5.86
C TRP A 175 -8.44 -7.70 5.39
N VAL A 176 -9.63 -8.08 4.91
CA VAL A 176 -10.65 -7.12 4.47
C VAL A 176 -11.13 -6.24 5.63
N GLN A 177 -11.28 -6.80 6.83
CA GLN A 177 -11.75 -6.07 8.00
C GLN A 177 -10.71 -5.08 8.54
N THR A 178 -9.42 -5.41 8.49
CA THR A 178 -8.33 -4.53 8.95
C THR A 178 -8.36 -3.19 8.19
N TYR A 179 -8.49 -3.22 6.87
CA TYR A 179 -8.50 -2.01 6.04
C TYR A 179 -9.88 -1.33 5.94
N ASP A 180 -10.95 -1.94 6.46
CA ASP A 180 -12.25 -1.29 6.67
C ASP A 180 -12.38 -0.66 8.08
N SER A 181 -11.32 -0.66 8.89
CA SER A 181 -11.38 -0.18 10.27
C SER A 181 -11.48 1.35 10.39
N PRO A 182 -12.26 1.87 11.38
CA PRO A 182 -12.30 3.30 11.69
C PRO A 182 -10.93 3.89 12.05
N GLU A 183 -10.06 3.11 12.69
CA GLU A 183 -8.72 3.51 13.09
C GLU A 183 -7.83 3.79 11.87
N PHE A 184 -7.91 2.93 10.85
CA PHE A 184 -7.19 3.12 9.59
C PHE A 184 -7.77 4.29 8.78
N ASP A 185 -9.10 4.47 8.81
CA ASP A 185 -9.77 5.62 8.18
C ASP A 185 -9.29 6.95 8.78
N GLU A 186 -9.13 7.03 10.11
CA GLU A 186 -8.65 8.24 10.78
C GLU A 186 -7.19 8.55 10.44
N SER A 187 -6.32 7.55 10.48
CA SER A 187 -4.92 7.69 10.07
C SER A 187 -4.80 8.16 8.62
N THR A 188 -5.66 7.63 7.74
CA THR A 188 -5.75 8.07 6.35
C THR A 188 -6.19 9.52 6.24
N ARG A 189 -7.24 9.95 6.96
CA ARG A 189 -7.69 11.36 6.96
C ARG A 189 -6.59 12.30 7.42
N GLN A 190 -5.85 11.92 8.46
CA GLN A 190 -4.73 12.72 8.96
C GLN A 190 -3.63 12.87 7.90
N ALA A 191 -3.22 11.77 7.25
CA ALA A 191 -2.22 11.82 6.18
C ALA A 191 -2.68 12.65 4.98
N VAL A 192 -3.96 12.55 4.57
CA VAL A 192 -4.53 13.36 3.48
C VAL A 192 -4.54 14.85 3.87
N GLN A 193 -4.88 15.16 5.12
CA GLN A 193 -4.89 16.53 5.63
C GLN A 193 -3.49 17.18 5.59
N LEU A 194 -2.44 16.41 5.89
CA LEU A 194 -1.05 16.89 5.79
C LEU A 194 -0.69 17.22 4.33
N LEU A 195 -1.05 16.36 3.38
CA LEU A 195 -0.78 16.65 1.97
C LEU A 195 -1.59 17.85 1.45
N GLU A 196 -2.84 18.03 1.88
CA GLU A 196 -3.64 19.21 1.53
C GLU A 196 -2.94 20.51 1.97
N GLN A 197 -2.39 20.52 3.19
CA GLN A 197 -1.66 21.67 3.74
C GLN A 197 -0.38 21.94 2.94
N GLU A 198 0.40 20.90 2.66
CA GLU A 198 1.62 21.00 1.85
C GLU A 198 1.33 21.52 0.43
N LEU A 199 0.32 20.97 -0.25
CA LEU A 199 -0.08 21.41 -1.60
C LEU A 199 -0.62 22.84 -1.63
N THR A 200 -1.31 23.28 -0.57
CA THR A 200 -1.88 24.62 -0.48
C THR A 200 -0.81 25.69 -0.30
N ASN A 201 0.24 25.38 0.46
CA ASN A 201 1.29 26.33 0.81
C ASN A 201 2.49 26.30 -0.16
N ALA A 202 2.64 25.23 -0.94
CA ALA A 202 3.77 25.03 -1.82
C ALA A 202 3.77 25.99 -3.04
N PRO A 203 4.94 26.49 -3.47
CA PRO A 203 5.09 27.12 -4.78
C PRO A 203 4.65 26.16 -5.89
N ALA A 204 4.13 26.71 -6.99
CA ALA A 204 3.53 25.92 -8.08
C ALA A 204 4.44 24.79 -8.62
N GLU A 205 5.75 25.03 -8.72
CA GLU A 205 6.71 24.02 -9.17
C GLU A 205 6.87 22.86 -8.16
N VAL A 206 6.90 23.17 -6.86
CA VAL A 206 6.98 22.16 -5.80
C VAL A 206 5.68 21.37 -5.74
N ALA A 207 4.53 22.06 -5.79
CA ALA A 207 3.22 21.40 -5.83
C ALA A 207 3.08 20.47 -7.05
N ALA A 208 3.62 20.85 -8.21
CA ALA A 208 3.62 19.99 -9.39
C ALA A 208 4.44 18.71 -9.16
N ARG A 209 5.60 18.79 -8.50
CA ARG A 209 6.40 17.62 -8.12
C ARG A 209 5.71 16.74 -7.07
N MET A 210 5.04 17.32 -6.09
CA MET A 210 4.23 16.57 -5.11
C MET A 210 3.15 15.76 -5.82
N ARG A 211 2.38 16.38 -6.74
CA ARG A 211 1.34 15.67 -7.51
C ARG A 211 1.92 14.55 -8.38
N ALA A 212 3.02 14.81 -9.07
CA ALA A 212 3.70 13.79 -9.88
C ALA A 212 4.21 12.63 -9.00
N THR A 213 4.68 12.94 -7.79
CA THR A 213 5.17 11.95 -6.84
C THR A 213 4.04 11.05 -6.33
N PHE A 214 2.89 11.64 -6.00
CA PHE A 214 1.67 10.91 -5.62
C PHE A 214 1.15 10.03 -6.76
N GLU A 215 1.05 10.58 -7.98
CA GLU A 215 0.61 9.84 -9.17
C GLU A 215 1.52 8.63 -9.43
N GLN A 216 2.84 8.80 -9.35
CA GLN A 216 3.81 7.73 -9.51
C GLN A 216 3.70 6.66 -8.42
N ALA A 217 3.45 7.04 -7.17
CA ALA A 217 3.23 6.10 -6.09
C ALA A 217 1.90 5.32 -6.26
N CYS A 218 0.83 5.95 -6.75
CA CYS A 218 -0.39 5.21 -7.15
C CYS A 218 -0.13 4.19 -8.29
N VAL A 219 0.75 4.51 -9.25
CA VAL A 219 1.16 3.53 -10.28
C VAL A 219 1.92 2.36 -9.64
N TYR A 220 2.78 2.63 -8.66
CA TYR A 220 3.45 1.57 -7.93
C TYR A 220 2.48 0.71 -7.12
N GLU A 221 1.44 1.28 -6.51
CA GLU A 221 0.36 0.50 -5.87
C GLU A 221 -0.26 -0.48 -6.86
N LEU A 222 -0.68 0.00 -8.04
CA LEU A 222 -1.22 -0.85 -9.11
C LEU A 222 -0.26 -1.98 -9.49
N HIS A 223 1.01 -1.66 -9.67
CA HIS A 223 2.02 -2.67 -9.99
C HIS A 223 2.24 -3.64 -8.83
N PHE A 224 2.19 -3.19 -7.59
CA PHE A 224 2.41 -4.02 -6.42
C PHE A 224 1.38 -5.15 -6.37
N TRP A 225 0.08 -4.81 -6.41
CA TRP A 225 -1.02 -5.78 -6.48
C TRP A 225 -0.88 -6.74 -7.67
N ALA A 226 -0.61 -6.20 -8.86
CA ALA A 226 -0.49 -7.02 -10.07
C ALA A 226 0.72 -7.97 -10.01
N SER A 227 1.87 -7.48 -9.53
CA SER A 227 3.12 -8.25 -9.43
C SER A 227 3.03 -9.34 -8.36
N ALA A 228 2.34 -9.08 -7.25
CA ALA A 228 2.10 -10.05 -6.20
C ALA A 228 1.25 -11.22 -6.72
N HIS A 229 0.17 -10.91 -7.45
CA HIS A 229 -0.69 -11.92 -8.08
C HIS A 229 0.06 -12.77 -9.12
N ALA A 230 0.92 -12.14 -9.92
CA ALA A 230 1.71 -12.81 -10.95
C ALA A 230 2.94 -13.56 -10.41
N LEU A 231 3.17 -13.56 -9.08
CA LEU A 231 4.37 -14.14 -8.47
C LEU A 231 5.66 -13.60 -9.11
N GLN A 232 5.73 -12.29 -9.36
CA GLN A 232 6.81 -11.68 -10.13
C GLN A 232 8.19 -11.98 -9.52
N GLY A 233 8.98 -12.75 -10.25
CA GLY A 233 10.38 -13.00 -9.94
C GLY A 233 11.32 -12.04 -10.67
N TRP A 234 12.62 -12.31 -10.53
CA TRP A 234 13.69 -11.61 -11.25
C TRP A 234 14.01 -12.23 -12.61
N ASP A 235 13.28 -13.28 -13.01
CA ASP A 235 13.50 -13.95 -14.28
C ASP A 235 13.14 -13.03 -15.45
N ALA A 236 14.04 -12.94 -16.43
CA ALA A 236 13.80 -12.22 -17.67
C ALA A 236 12.78 -12.92 -18.58
N GLY A 237 12.38 -14.16 -18.27
CA GLY A 237 11.42 -14.95 -19.04
C GLY A 237 10.07 -14.25 -19.32
N VAL A 238 9.66 -13.30 -18.47
CA VAL A 238 8.46 -12.46 -18.73
C VAL A 238 8.63 -11.48 -19.89
N PHE A 239 9.87 -11.15 -20.27
CA PHE A 239 10.22 -10.27 -21.38
C PHE A 239 10.64 -11.04 -22.65
N VAL A 240 10.77 -12.36 -22.56
CA VAL A 240 11.13 -13.21 -23.69
C VAL A 240 9.83 -13.81 -24.24
N PRO A 241 9.53 -13.64 -25.55
CA PRO A 241 8.38 -14.29 -26.15
C PRO A 241 8.43 -15.80 -25.91
N GLN A 242 7.35 -16.38 -25.38
CA GLN A 242 7.26 -17.83 -25.27
C GLN A 242 7.17 -18.41 -26.68
N SER A 243 8.16 -19.24 -27.04
CA SER A 243 8.28 -19.92 -28.33
C SER A 243 7.24 -21.01 -28.51
#